data_AF-A0A6I4TQK3-F1
#
_entry.id   AF-A0A6I4TQK3-F1
#
_cell.length_a   1.000
_cell.length_b   1.000
_cell.length_c   1.000
_cell.angle_alpha   90.00
_cell.angle_beta   90.00
_cell.angle_gamma   90.00
#
_symmetry.space_group_name_H-M   'P 1'
#
loop_
_entity.id
_entity.type
_entity.pdbx_description
1 polymer ?
#
loop_
_entity_poly.entity_id
_entity_poly.type
_entity_poly.pdbx_seq_one_letter_code
_entity_poly.pdbx_strand_id
1 'polypeptide(L)'
;MLANKKPLAHFADGEGRFLETVRRYLRCFDRQVTAGHLIRRDHFEPPNHHRNYTLHRILFALPGEEWRIDEMIELMASPVWGIEQERREGELLGYQDWMNDHFLALRYPKPTDS
;
A
#
# COMPACT_ATOMS: atom_id res chain seq x y z
N MET A 1 -7.95 -2.52 8.44
CA MET A 1 -7.25 -1.44 9.14
C MET A 1 -8.15 -0.77 10.17
N LEU A 2 -9.21 -0.05 9.82
CA LEU A 2 -10.03 0.66 10.82
C LEU A 2 -10.75 -0.23 11.85
N ALA A 3 -10.94 -1.52 11.56
CA ALA A 3 -11.42 -2.53 12.51
C ALA A 3 -10.27 -3.33 13.16
N ASN A 4 -9.03 -2.83 13.10
CA ASN A 4 -7.79 -3.47 13.56
C ASN A 4 -7.46 -4.86 12.97
N LYS A 5 -8.09 -5.22 11.86
CA LYS A 5 -7.88 -6.54 11.19
C LYS A 5 -6.80 -6.58 10.12
N LYS A 6 -6.50 -5.45 9.49
CA LYS A 6 -5.39 -5.38 8.51
C LYS A 6 -4.29 -4.55 9.15
N PRO A 7 -3.03 -4.97 9.08
CA PRO A 7 -1.92 -4.32 9.76
C PRO A 7 -1.38 -3.11 9.01
N LEU A 8 -1.67 -2.97 7.71
CA LEU A 8 -1.20 -1.87 6.85
C LEU A 8 -2.34 -1.37 5.94
N ALA A 9 -2.34 -0.08 5.66
CA ALA A 9 -3.01 0.53 4.51
C ALA A 9 -2.04 1.44 3.77
N HIS A 10 -2.15 1.46 2.45
CA HIS A 10 -1.30 2.23 1.55
C HIS A 10 -2.19 2.94 0.53
N PHE A 11 -2.01 4.26 0.41
CA PHE A 11 -2.65 5.12 -0.58
C PHE A 11 -1.55 5.87 -1.35
N ALA A 12 -1.71 6.07 -2.65
CA ALA A 12 -0.76 6.79 -3.45
C ALA A 12 -1.46 7.62 -4.54
N ASP A 13 -1.01 8.85 -4.74
CA ASP A 13 -1.39 9.73 -5.85
C ASP A 13 -0.28 10.79 -6.02
N GLY A 14 -0.38 11.65 -7.03
CA GLY A 14 0.50 12.81 -7.09
C GLY A 14 0.30 13.74 -5.89
N GLU A 15 1.36 14.40 -5.45
CA GLU A 15 1.31 15.40 -4.39
C GLU A 15 0.22 16.45 -4.68
N GLY A 16 -0.70 16.62 -3.74
CA GLY A 16 -1.85 17.52 -3.88
C GLY A 16 -2.96 17.04 -4.83
N ARG A 17 -2.86 15.85 -5.43
CA ARG A 17 -3.79 15.36 -6.46
C ARG A 17 -4.89 14.42 -5.96
N PHE A 18 -4.81 13.94 -4.72
CA PHE A 18 -5.85 13.09 -4.14
C PHE A 18 -7.25 13.70 -4.32
N LEU A 19 -8.15 12.91 -4.93
CA LEU A 19 -9.56 13.28 -5.09
C LEU A 19 -10.22 13.58 -3.73
N GLU A 20 -11.19 14.50 -3.71
CA GLU A 20 -11.87 14.89 -2.45
C GLU A 20 -12.50 13.69 -1.72
N THR A 21 -13.03 12.72 -2.47
CA THR A 21 -13.54 11.48 -1.89
C THR A 21 -12.47 10.74 -1.10
N VAL A 22 -11.26 10.61 -1.65
CA VAL A 22 -10.12 9.97 -0.96
C VAL A 22 -9.69 10.80 0.24
N ARG A 23 -9.58 12.12 0.11
CA ARG A 23 -9.27 13.02 1.23
C ARG A 23 -10.28 12.87 2.37
N ARG A 24 -11.57 12.71 2.07
CA ARG A 24 -12.61 12.43 3.06
C ARG A 24 -12.38 11.13 3.81
N TYR A 25 -11.96 10.07 3.11
CA TYR A 25 -11.60 8.81 3.77
C TYR A 25 -10.33 8.93 4.61
N LEU A 26 -9.31 9.64 4.14
CA LEU A 26 -8.07 9.88 4.89
C LEU A 26 -8.34 10.59 6.23
N ARG A 27 -9.30 11.53 6.27
CA ARG A 27 -9.74 12.17 7.54
C ARG A 27 -10.25 11.17 8.58
N CYS A 28 -10.79 10.01 8.18
CA CYS A 28 -11.17 8.96 9.12
C CYS A 28 -9.96 8.25 9.72
N PHE A 29 -8.89 8.07 8.95
CA PHE A 29 -7.62 7.53 9.45
C PHE A 29 -6.90 8.54 10.34
N ASP A 30 -6.89 9.82 9.96
CA ASP A 30 -6.28 10.90 10.77
C ASP A 30 -6.84 10.92 12.19
N ARG A 31 -8.16 10.72 12.35
CA ARG A 31 -8.79 10.60 13.68
C ARG A 31 -8.24 9.44 14.49
N GLN A 32 -7.94 8.29 13.86
CA GLN A 32 -7.36 7.13 14.54
C GLN A 32 -5.88 7.36 14.87
N VAL A 33 -5.16 8.13 14.05
CA VAL A 33 -3.79 8.55 14.34
C VAL A 33 -3.77 9.48 15.56
N THR A 34 -4.63 10.50 15.60
CA THR A 34 -4.76 11.39 16.77
C THR A 34 -5.13 10.63 18.03
N ALA A 35 -5.92 9.56 17.92
CA ALA A 35 -6.28 8.68 19.03
C ALA A 35 -5.17 7.68 19.43
N GLY A 36 -4.04 7.63 18.72
CA GLY A 36 -2.93 6.70 18.98
C GLY A 36 -3.21 5.27 18.53
N HIS A 37 -4.29 5.01 17.78
CA HIS A 37 -4.64 3.68 17.30
C HIS A 37 -3.93 3.30 15.99
N LEU A 38 -3.39 4.29 15.26
CA LEU A 38 -2.64 4.09 14.03
C LEU A 38 -1.39 4.97 14.00
N ILE A 39 -0.36 4.47 13.34
CA ILE A 39 0.81 5.25 12.95
C ILE A 39 0.64 5.64 11.49
N ARG A 40 0.95 6.90 11.14
CA ARG A 40 0.92 7.42 9.77
C ARG A 40 2.33 7.79 9.32
N ARG A 41 2.67 7.47 8.08
CA ARG A 41 3.86 7.98 7.40
C ARG A 41 3.52 8.48 6.01
N ASP A 42 3.94 9.70 5.72
CA ASP A 42 3.90 10.28 4.40
C ASP A 42 5.28 10.11 3.76
N HIS A 43 5.31 9.54 2.55
CA HIS A 43 6.52 9.34 1.78
C HIS A 43 6.36 10.00 0.42
N PHE A 44 7.35 10.80 0.02
CA PHE A 44 7.34 11.57 -1.22
C PHE A 44 8.47 11.10 -2.12
N GLU A 45 8.12 10.52 -3.26
CA GLU A 45 9.09 10.19 -4.29
C GLU A 45 9.14 11.31 -5.34
N PRO A 46 10.33 11.80 -5.70
CA PRO A 46 10.45 12.84 -6.71
C PRO A 46 9.96 12.37 -8.10
N PRO A 47 9.70 13.32 -9.02
CA PRO A 47 9.49 13.01 -10.43
C PRO A 47 10.65 12.19 -11.01
N ASN A 48 10.36 11.38 -12.03
CA ASN A 48 11.36 10.58 -12.75
C ASN A 48 11.03 10.51 -14.25
N HIS A 49 11.81 9.74 -15.02
CA HIS A 49 11.64 9.64 -16.48
C HIS A 49 10.26 9.10 -16.92
N HIS A 50 9.54 8.40 -16.05
CA HIS A 50 8.22 7.84 -16.33
C HIS A 50 7.07 8.70 -15.78
N ARG A 51 7.37 9.68 -14.91
CA ARG A 51 6.37 10.43 -14.14
C ARG A 51 6.84 11.86 -13.87
N ASN A 52 6.10 12.85 -14.38
CA ASN A 52 6.44 14.27 -14.24
C ASN A 52 5.90 14.94 -12.95
N TYR A 53 5.61 14.17 -11.90
CA TYR A 53 5.08 14.67 -10.64
C TYR A 53 5.66 13.92 -9.44
N THR A 54 5.72 14.59 -8.29
CA THR A 54 6.07 13.98 -7.00
C THR A 54 4.97 13.00 -6.62
N LEU A 55 5.31 11.73 -6.45
CA LEU A 55 4.35 10.74 -5.95
C LEU A 55 4.30 10.83 -4.43
N HIS A 56 3.11 10.98 -3.89
CA HIS A 56 2.84 11.03 -2.47
C HIS A 56 2.15 9.73 -2.04
N ARG A 57 2.86 8.95 -1.23
CA ARG A 57 2.33 7.77 -0.57
C ARG A 57 1.96 8.09 0.87
N ILE A 58 0.78 7.68 1.29
CA ILE A 58 0.32 7.76 2.67
C ILE A 58 0.13 6.34 3.17
N LEU A 59 0.95 5.96 4.14
CA LEU A 59 0.91 4.64 4.75
C LEU A 59 0.42 4.74 6.19
N PHE A 60 -0.40 3.76 6.59
CA PHE A 60 -0.88 3.62 7.96
C PHE A 60 -0.59 2.21 8.46
N ALA A 61 -0.05 2.08 9.66
CA ALA A 61 0.14 0.80 10.33
C ALA A 61 -0.52 0.77 11.72
N LEU A 62 -0.80 -0.43 12.21
CA LEU A 62 -1.08 -0.63 13.64
C LEU A 62 0.18 -0.35 14.48
N PRO A 63 0.03 0.12 15.72
CA PRO A 63 1.14 0.19 16.66
C PRO A 63 1.83 -1.18 16.82
N GLY A 64 3.16 -1.21 16.72
CA GLY A 64 3.97 -2.44 16.70
C GLY A 64 4.13 -3.10 15.33
N GLU A 65 3.40 -2.64 14.31
CA GLU A 65 3.49 -3.11 12.92
C GLU A 65 4.13 -2.07 11.99
N GLU A 66 4.81 -1.05 12.54
CA GLU A 66 5.40 0.05 11.79
C GLU A 66 6.46 -0.43 10.79
N TRP A 67 7.12 -1.55 11.09
CA TRP A 67 8.10 -2.20 10.21
C TRP A 67 7.53 -2.48 8.81
N ARG A 68 6.21 -2.72 8.70
CA ARG A 68 5.54 -2.94 7.41
C ARG A 68 5.52 -1.71 6.53
N ILE A 69 5.56 -0.50 7.12
CA ILE A 69 5.63 0.75 6.37
C ILE A 69 6.98 0.83 5.67
N ASP A 70 8.06 0.57 6.39
CA ASP A 70 9.42 0.63 5.85
C ASP A 70 9.61 -0.40 4.73
N GLU A 71 9.21 -1.65 4.97
CA GLU A 71 9.22 -2.72 3.96
C GLU A 71 8.35 -2.40 2.73
N MET A 72 7.19 -1.76 2.92
CA MET A 72 6.34 -1.36 1.79
C MET A 72 6.99 -0.26 0.97
N ILE A 73 7.65 0.73 1.60
CA ILE A 73 8.37 1.79 0.89
C ILE A 73 9.52 1.18 0.08
N GLU A 74 10.29 0.28 0.68
CA GLU A 74 11.39 -0.42 0.00
C GLU A 74 10.89 -1.29 -1.15
N LEU A 75 9.82 -2.06 -0.94
CA LEU A 75 9.19 -2.87 -1.98
C LEU A 75 8.73 -2.02 -3.17
N MET A 76 8.11 -0.86 -2.89
CA MET A 76 7.61 0.06 -3.91
C MET A 76 8.73 0.77 -4.70
N ALA A 77 9.95 0.79 -4.16
CA ALA A 77 11.14 1.27 -4.86
C ALA A 77 11.79 0.21 -5.77
N SER A 78 11.29 -1.03 -5.75
CA SER A 78 11.81 -2.11 -6.59
C SER A 78 11.77 -1.74 -8.08
N PRO A 79 12.87 -1.91 -8.84
CA PRO A 79 12.89 -1.67 -10.28
C PRO A 79 12.16 -2.75 -11.08
N VAL A 80 11.85 -3.88 -10.43
CA VAL A 80 11.14 -5.02 -11.02
C VAL A 80 9.83 -5.24 -10.28
N TRP A 81 8.78 -5.53 -11.03
CA TRP A 81 7.47 -5.84 -10.47
C TRP A 81 6.91 -7.11 -11.09
N GLY A 82 6.88 -8.18 -10.30
CA GLY A 82 6.40 -9.50 -10.69
C GLY A 82 5.64 -10.20 -9.57
N ILE A 83 5.44 -11.51 -9.74
CA ILE A 83 4.64 -12.36 -8.83
C ILE A 83 5.13 -12.28 -7.39
N GLU A 84 6.44 -12.23 -7.17
CA GLU A 84 7.04 -12.16 -5.84
C GLU A 84 6.74 -10.83 -5.15
N GLN A 85 6.83 -9.71 -5.87
CA GLN A 85 6.53 -8.39 -5.34
C GLN A 85 5.05 -8.22 -5.04
N GLU A 86 4.17 -8.72 -5.91
CA GLU A 86 2.71 -8.74 -5.68
C GLU A 86 2.35 -9.58 -4.45
N ARG A 87 3.00 -10.75 -4.26
CA ARG A 87 2.81 -11.57 -3.06
C ARG A 87 3.27 -10.82 -1.82
N ARG A 88 4.47 -10.23 -1.86
CA ARG A 88 5.03 -9.47 -0.73
C ARG A 88 4.16 -8.28 -0.37
N GLU A 89 3.64 -7.54 -1.36
CA GLU A 89 2.69 -6.45 -1.14
C GLU A 89 1.45 -6.97 -0.40
N GLY A 90 0.89 -8.09 -0.86
CA GLY A 90 -0.26 -8.74 -0.26
C GLY A 90 -0.04 -9.13 1.21
N GLU A 91 1.10 -9.75 1.52
CA GLU A 91 1.52 -10.10 2.88
C GLU A 91 1.63 -8.86 3.78
N LEU A 92 2.27 -7.80 3.29
CA LEU A 92 2.43 -6.54 4.02
C LEU A 92 1.07 -5.90 4.33
N LEU A 93 0.13 -5.96 3.40
CA LEU A 93 -1.27 -5.52 3.57
C LEU A 93 -2.10 -6.44 4.49
N GLY A 94 -1.56 -7.60 4.88
CA GLY A 94 -2.19 -8.59 5.75
C GLY A 94 -3.22 -9.48 5.05
N TYR A 95 -3.08 -9.68 3.74
CA TYR A 95 -3.81 -10.74 3.05
C TYR A 95 -3.23 -12.11 3.42
N GLN A 96 -4.11 -13.09 3.55
CA GLN A 96 -3.75 -14.49 3.79
C GLN A 96 -3.32 -15.14 2.49
N ASP A 97 -2.54 -16.22 2.58
CA ASP A 97 -1.95 -16.90 1.43
C ASP A 97 -2.97 -17.24 0.35
N TRP A 98 -4.14 -17.79 0.70
CA TRP A 98 -5.17 -18.13 -0.29
C TRP A 98 -5.76 -16.91 -1.01
N MET A 99 -5.80 -15.74 -0.36
CA MET A 99 -6.23 -14.48 -1.00
C MET A 99 -5.18 -14.00 -2.00
N ASN A 100 -3.91 -14.09 -1.62
CA ASN A 100 -2.79 -13.77 -2.51
C ASN A 100 -2.73 -14.76 -3.68
N ASP A 101 -2.88 -16.05 -3.44
CA ASP A 101 -2.90 -17.10 -4.47
C ASP A 101 -4.03 -16.86 -5.47
N HIS A 102 -5.23 -16.55 -4.98
CA HIS A 102 -6.38 -16.24 -5.83
C HIS A 102 -6.13 -15.00 -6.69
N PHE A 103 -5.61 -13.92 -6.10
CA PHE A 103 -5.28 -12.69 -6.81
C PHE A 103 -4.20 -12.91 -7.88
N LEU A 104 -3.13 -13.64 -7.53
CA LEU A 104 -2.03 -13.96 -8.45
C LEU A 104 -2.51 -14.85 -9.61
N ALA A 105 -3.39 -15.82 -9.35
CA ALA A 105 -3.95 -16.68 -10.39
C ALA A 105 -4.78 -15.89 -11.42
N LEU A 106 -5.52 -14.87 -10.97
CA LEU A 106 -6.29 -13.99 -11.85
C LEU A 106 -5.38 -13.05 -12.66
N ARG A 107 -4.32 -12.53 -12.04
CA ARG A 107 -3.42 -11.54 -12.65
C ARG A 107 -2.38 -12.17 -13.58
N TYR A 108 -1.94 -13.38 -13.27
CA TYR A 108 -0.93 -14.14 -14.01
C TYR A 108 -1.48 -15.52 -14.37
N PRO A 109 -2.48 -15.59 -15.27
CA PRO A 109 -3.04 -16.86 -15.69
C PRO A 109 -1.95 -17.71 -16.33
N LYS A 110 -1.88 -18.99 -15.94
CA LYS A 110 -1.02 -19.94 -16.64
C LYS A 110 -1.52 -20.05 -18.09
N PRO A 111 -0.62 -20.10 -19.08
CA PRO A 111 -1.03 -20.37 -20.45
C PRO A 111 -1.83 -21.66 -20.47
N THR A 112 -3.01 -21.62 -21.10
CA THR A 112 -3.84 -22.80 -21.32
C THR A 112 -3.09 -23.69 -22.30
N ASP A 113 -2.67 -24.88 -21.86
CA ASP A 113 -2.14 -25.90 -22.76
C ASP A 113 -3.18 -26.13 -23.87
N SER A 114 -2.80 -25.81 -25.11
CA SER A 114 -3.59 -26.02 -26.33
C SER A 114 -3.16 -27.31 -27.02
#